data_AF-A0AAJ2PMS7-F1
#
_entry.id   AF-A0AAJ2PMS7-F1
#
_cell.length_a   1.000
_cell.length_b   1.000
_cell.length_c   1.000
_cell.angle_alpha   90.00
_cell.angle_beta   90.00
_cell.angle_gamma   90.00
#
_symmetry.space_group_name_H-M   'P 1'
#
loop_
_entity.id
_entity.type
_entity.pdbx_description
1 polymer ?
#
loop_
_entity_poly.entity_id
_entity_poly.type
_entity_poly.pdbx_seq_one_letter_code
_entity_poly.pdbx_strand_id
1 'polypeptide(L)'
;MFRTRHWSTVPRSGEASGRRPAISTAVSPLFTSQTLAPRGAGALVLDSGDNAAFDVFAPADGYCTVHADYASTASSTLSLDGDTAVTPASTSGGLTDKTLKPYLSAGNNRITAVGPSSDSLALRDLRVTSGVDTTGATTYQAEVATRAGAAAVANNTWTSGGKYVGSIGNDSGDTSPSRCTPLRPGAT
;
A
#
# COMPACT_ATOMS: atom_id res chain seq x y z
N MET A 1 35.60 10.33 5.46
CA MET A 1 36.31 9.04 5.33
C MET A 1 35.58 8.02 6.20
N PHE A 2 35.58 6.75 5.78
CA PHE A 2 34.83 5.57 6.26
C PHE A 2 33.40 5.34 5.70
N ARG A 3 33.34 4.29 4.88
CA ARG A 3 32.19 3.58 4.28
C ARG A 3 31.57 2.61 5.29
N THR A 4 30.30 2.26 5.07
CA THR A 4 29.87 0.84 5.04
C THR A 4 28.70 0.69 4.06
N ARG A 5 28.92 -0.13 3.03
CA ARG A 5 27.87 -0.77 2.24
C ARG A 5 27.49 -2.06 2.97
N HIS A 6 26.21 -2.42 2.99
CA HIS A 6 25.85 -3.83 3.13
C HIS A 6 24.67 -4.13 2.20
N TRP A 7 24.98 -4.87 1.13
CA TRP A 7 24.00 -5.63 0.37
C TRP A 7 23.66 -6.89 1.17
N SER A 8 22.40 -7.30 1.20
CA SER A 8 22.03 -8.67 1.57
C SER A 8 21.58 -9.37 0.30
N THR A 9 22.41 -10.29 -0.17
CA THR A 9 22.05 -11.28 -1.19
C THR A 9 21.10 -12.30 -0.56
N VAL A 10 19.95 -12.55 -1.18
CA VAL A 10 19.12 -13.71 -0.86
C VAL A 10 19.69 -14.90 -1.65
N PRO A 11 20.13 -15.99 -1.00
CA PRO A 11 20.60 -17.16 -1.72
C PRO A 11 19.45 -17.87 -2.42
N ARG A 12 19.74 -18.37 -3.63
CA ARG A 12 18.88 -19.25 -4.43
C ARG A 12 18.49 -20.50 -3.65
N SER A 13 17.27 -20.96 -3.91
CA SER A 13 16.62 -22.16 -3.40
C SER A 13 17.50 -23.42 -3.43
N GLY A 14 17.59 -24.08 -2.28
CA GLY A 14 17.99 -25.47 -2.11
C GLY A 14 17.56 -25.92 -0.71
N GLU A 15 16.79 -26.99 -0.63
CA GLU A 15 16.06 -27.48 0.53
C GLU A 15 16.95 -27.73 1.77
N ALA A 16 16.49 -27.29 2.94
CA ALA A 16 16.82 -27.93 4.21
C ALA A 16 15.71 -27.67 5.25
N SER A 17 14.95 -28.72 5.50
CA SER A 17 14.05 -28.88 6.64
C SER A 17 14.82 -28.66 7.95
N GLY A 18 14.32 -27.76 8.80
CA GLY A 18 14.88 -27.48 10.12
C GLY A 18 14.19 -26.29 10.76
N ARG A 19 13.57 -26.52 11.92
CA ARG A 19 12.86 -25.55 12.77
C ARG A 19 13.28 -24.10 12.53
N ARG A 20 12.37 -23.30 11.96
CA ARG A 20 12.52 -21.83 11.97
C ARG A 20 12.34 -21.35 13.41
N PRO A 21 13.31 -20.65 14.03
CA PRO A 21 13.04 -19.86 15.20
C PRO A 21 11.96 -18.86 14.82
N ALA A 22 10.82 -18.89 15.51
CA ALA A 22 9.84 -17.82 15.41
C ALA A 22 10.54 -16.55 15.90
N ILE A 23 10.83 -15.62 14.99
CA ILE A 23 11.16 -14.25 15.39
C ILE A 23 9.86 -13.69 15.98
N SER A 24 9.74 -13.74 17.30
CA SER A 24 8.75 -12.99 18.05
C SER A 24 9.11 -11.51 17.99
N THR A 25 8.76 -10.85 16.89
CA THR A 25 8.69 -9.39 16.84
C THR A 25 7.32 -8.94 17.32
N ALA A 26 7.02 -9.17 18.60
CA ALA A 26 6.06 -8.32 19.31
C ALA A 26 6.76 -6.98 19.59
N VAL A 27 7.13 -6.28 18.53
CA VAL A 27 7.33 -4.85 18.59
C VAL A 27 5.98 -4.31 18.20
N SER A 28 5.30 -3.60 19.10
CA SER A 28 4.20 -2.72 18.73
C SER A 28 4.84 -1.36 18.43
N PRO A 29 5.36 -1.13 17.21
CA PRO A 29 5.94 0.17 16.89
C PRO A 29 4.82 1.20 17.02
N LEU A 30 4.96 2.09 18.00
CA LEU A 30 4.07 3.23 18.14
C LEU A 30 4.52 4.26 17.10
N PHE A 31 3.90 4.26 15.93
CA PHE A 31 4.09 5.33 14.95
C PHE A 31 3.30 6.55 15.43
N THR A 32 3.91 7.38 16.26
CA THR A 32 3.32 8.69 16.59
C THR A 32 3.26 9.51 15.32
N SER A 33 2.07 9.82 14.82
CA SER A 33 1.87 10.87 13.81
C SER A 33 2.17 12.20 14.49
N GLN A 34 3.45 12.54 14.58
CA GLN A 34 3.87 13.88 14.96
C GLN A 34 3.89 14.70 13.67
N THR A 35 3.13 15.79 13.63
CA THR A 35 3.24 16.85 12.62
C THR A 35 4.57 17.59 12.80
N LEU A 36 5.70 16.88 12.66
CA LEU A 36 7.04 17.42 12.92
C LEU A 36 8.09 16.76 12.00
N ALA A 37 7.74 16.42 10.75
CA ALA A 37 8.78 16.33 9.74
C ALA A 37 9.13 17.78 9.35
N PRO A 38 10.35 18.29 9.61
CA PRO A 38 10.78 19.53 8.99
C PRO A 38 10.69 19.32 7.48
N ARG A 39 10.01 20.22 6.75
CA ARG A 39 10.08 20.22 5.30
C ARG A 39 11.55 20.23 4.91
N GLY A 40 12.02 19.20 4.21
CA GLY A 40 13.42 19.08 3.81
C GLY A 40 13.84 20.30 3.00
N ALA A 41 15.10 20.70 3.08
CA ALA A 41 15.61 21.88 2.36
C ALA A 41 15.56 21.74 0.82
N GLY A 42 15.24 20.56 0.28
CA GLY A 42 15.29 20.20 -1.14
C GLY A 42 13.94 19.71 -1.69
N ALA A 43 13.90 19.51 -3.02
CA ALA A 43 12.87 18.72 -3.68
C ALA A 43 13.53 17.49 -4.25
N LEU A 44 12.78 16.40 -4.30
CA LEU A 44 13.02 15.35 -5.26
C LEU A 44 12.55 15.84 -6.64
N VAL A 45 13.45 15.88 -7.61
CA VAL A 45 13.13 16.20 -9.01
C VAL A 45 13.10 14.89 -9.79
N LEU A 46 12.01 14.66 -10.50
CA LEU A 46 11.80 13.50 -11.37
C LEU A 46 11.64 14.02 -12.80
N ASP A 47 12.57 13.66 -13.67
CA ASP A 47 12.50 13.95 -15.10
C ASP A 47 11.71 12.85 -15.83
N SER A 48 11.59 12.97 -17.16
CA SER A 48 10.89 11.99 -17.98
C SER A 48 11.49 10.58 -17.84
N GLY A 49 10.65 9.63 -17.42
CA GLY A 49 11.02 8.24 -17.18
C GLY A 49 11.48 7.94 -15.74
N ASP A 50 11.69 8.96 -14.91
CA ASP A 50 12.07 8.76 -13.51
C ASP A 50 10.87 8.35 -12.65
N ASN A 51 11.14 7.60 -11.59
CA ASN A 51 10.16 7.28 -10.58
C ASN A 51 10.76 7.21 -9.18
N ALA A 52 9.92 7.41 -8.17
CA ALA A 52 10.27 7.25 -6.77
C ALA A 52 9.12 6.66 -5.98
N ALA A 53 9.45 5.72 -5.08
CA ALA A 53 8.48 5.08 -4.20
C ALA A 53 8.58 5.64 -2.77
N PHE A 54 7.42 5.87 -2.18
CA PHE A 54 7.23 6.32 -0.80
C PHE A 54 6.38 5.28 -0.08
N ASP A 55 6.93 4.76 1.01
CA ASP A 55 6.21 3.85 1.89
C ASP A 55 5.51 4.68 2.98
N VAL A 56 4.18 4.60 3.02
CA VAL A 56 3.33 5.36 3.95
C VAL A 56 2.53 4.43 4.84
N PHE A 57 2.42 4.79 6.11
CA PHE A 57 1.67 4.01 7.09
C PHE A 57 0.24 4.55 7.24
N ALA A 58 -0.73 3.63 7.25
CA ALA A 58 -2.11 3.90 7.65
C ALA A 58 -2.48 3.10 8.91
N PRO A 59 -3.10 3.73 9.93
CA PRO A 59 -3.42 3.04 11.19
C PRO A 59 -4.59 2.04 11.08
N ALA A 60 -5.43 2.19 10.06
CA ALA A 60 -6.57 1.32 9.77
C ALA A 60 -6.91 1.39 8.27
N ASP A 61 -7.70 0.44 7.77
CA ASP A 61 -8.22 0.48 6.41
C ASP A 61 -9.17 1.67 6.24
N GLY A 62 -9.00 2.46 5.18
CA GLY A 62 -9.93 3.54 4.84
C GLY A 62 -9.32 4.67 4.01
N TYR A 63 -10.14 5.67 3.71
CA TYR A 63 -9.72 6.87 2.99
C TYR A 63 -8.86 7.74 3.90
N CYS A 64 -7.59 7.90 3.53
CA CYS A 64 -6.64 8.75 4.23
C CYS A 64 -6.41 10.03 3.43
N THR A 65 -6.18 11.15 4.11
CA THR A 65 -5.79 12.38 3.43
C THR A 65 -4.28 12.40 3.22
N VAL A 66 -3.84 12.48 1.96
CA VAL A 66 -2.43 12.64 1.57
C VAL A 66 -2.27 14.02 0.93
N HIS A 67 -1.32 14.82 1.42
CA HIS A 67 -0.95 16.08 0.81
C HIS A 67 0.35 15.90 0.03
N ALA A 68 0.37 16.41 -1.19
CA ALA A 68 1.54 16.51 -2.04
C ALA A 68 1.87 17.98 -2.27
N ASP A 69 3.00 18.45 -1.71
CA ASP A 69 3.54 19.76 -2.04
C ASP A 69 4.44 19.60 -3.27
N TYR A 70 4.00 20.07 -4.44
CA TYR A 70 4.70 19.86 -5.70
C TYR A 70 4.70 21.09 -6.61
N ALA A 71 5.65 21.10 -7.54
CA ALA A 71 5.66 21.99 -8.69
C ALA A 71 5.93 21.16 -9.95
N SER A 72 5.21 21.43 -11.04
CA SER A 72 5.48 20.80 -12.33
C SER A 72 5.09 21.72 -13.48
N THR A 73 5.77 21.59 -14.60
CA THR A 73 5.43 22.29 -15.85
C THR A 73 4.60 21.44 -16.80
N ALA A 74 4.45 20.13 -16.52
CA ALA A 74 3.67 19.18 -17.32
C ALA A 74 2.77 18.30 -16.42
N SER A 75 1.81 17.59 -17.01
CA SER A 75 0.98 16.63 -16.27
C SER A 75 1.81 15.43 -15.84
N SER A 76 1.78 15.08 -14.56
CA SER A 76 2.51 13.96 -13.96
C SER A 76 1.56 12.89 -13.43
N THR A 77 2.10 11.80 -12.88
CA THR A 77 1.30 10.71 -12.28
C THR A 77 1.79 10.37 -10.87
N LEU A 78 0.86 10.25 -9.93
CA LEU A 78 1.04 9.61 -8.63
C LEU A 78 0.20 8.33 -8.60
N SER A 79 0.85 7.19 -8.43
CA SER A 79 0.24 5.87 -8.36
C SER A 79 0.21 5.36 -6.93
N LEU A 80 -0.81 4.58 -6.57
CA LEU A 80 -0.90 3.84 -5.32
C LEU A 80 -1.01 2.35 -5.65
N ASP A 81 -0.11 1.53 -5.11
CA ASP A 81 -0.10 0.07 -5.29
C ASP A 81 -0.26 -0.42 -6.75
N GLY A 82 0.22 0.38 -7.70
CA GLY A 82 0.19 0.08 -9.13
C GLY A 82 -0.97 0.70 -9.91
N ASP A 83 -2.01 1.20 -9.23
CA ASP A 83 -3.10 1.95 -9.85
C ASP A 83 -2.82 3.46 -9.86
N THR A 84 -3.21 4.16 -10.92
CA THR A 84 -3.12 5.63 -10.96
C THR A 84 -4.03 6.22 -9.88
N ALA A 85 -3.44 6.79 -8.83
CA ALA A 85 -4.18 7.40 -7.74
C ALA A 85 -4.63 8.82 -8.12
N VAL A 86 -3.71 9.64 -8.67
CA VAL A 86 -3.97 11.00 -9.14
C VAL A 86 -3.02 11.38 -10.27
N THR A 87 -3.49 12.22 -11.18
CA THR A 87 -2.66 12.96 -12.14
C THR A 87 -2.48 14.41 -11.68
N PRO A 88 -1.34 14.75 -11.05
CA PRO A 88 -0.99 16.14 -10.80
C PRO A 88 -1.06 16.96 -12.09
N ALA A 89 -1.86 18.03 -12.08
CA ALA A 89 -1.89 18.97 -13.19
C ALA A 89 -0.61 19.82 -13.21
N SER A 90 -0.25 20.35 -14.37
CA SER A 90 0.80 21.37 -14.47
C SER A 90 0.45 22.55 -13.57
N THR A 91 1.44 23.01 -12.81
CA THR A 91 1.35 24.20 -11.95
C THR A 91 2.08 25.39 -12.57
N SER A 92 2.52 25.26 -13.83
CA SER A 92 3.40 26.22 -14.50
C SER A 92 4.66 26.56 -13.70
N GLY A 93 5.17 25.58 -12.94
CA GLY A 93 6.34 25.73 -12.05
C GLY A 93 6.05 26.35 -10.69
N GLY A 94 4.80 26.75 -10.39
CA GLY A 94 4.39 27.24 -9.08
C GLY A 94 4.28 26.12 -8.04
N LEU A 95 4.67 26.39 -6.80
CA LEU A 95 4.48 25.43 -5.70
C LEU A 95 2.99 25.35 -5.33
N THR A 96 2.46 24.12 -5.31
CA THR A 96 1.06 23.83 -5.01
C THR A 96 0.96 22.72 -3.97
N ASP A 97 0.08 22.87 -2.98
CA ASP A 97 -0.35 21.78 -2.10
C ASP A 97 -1.59 21.13 -2.70
N LYS A 98 -1.49 19.86 -3.08
CA LYS A 98 -2.61 19.07 -3.57
C LYS A 98 -2.99 17.99 -2.58
N THR A 99 -4.25 18.04 -2.17
CA THR A 99 -4.85 17.01 -1.34
C THR A 99 -5.40 15.86 -2.17
N LEU A 100 -5.12 14.65 -1.72
CA LEU A 100 -5.53 13.37 -2.28
C LEU A 100 -6.28 12.59 -1.19
N LYS A 101 -7.28 11.80 -1.57
CA LYS A 101 -8.00 10.89 -0.66
C LYS A 101 -7.96 9.44 -1.15
N PRO A 102 -6.78 8.81 -1.21
CA PRO A 102 -6.69 7.38 -1.51
C PRO A 102 -7.29 6.53 -0.39
N TYR A 103 -7.83 5.36 -0.76
CA TYR A 103 -8.11 4.29 0.20
C TYR A 103 -6.79 3.55 0.49
N LEU A 104 -6.35 3.54 1.73
CA LEU A 104 -5.14 2.85 2.18
C LEU A 104 -5.54 1.61 2.99
N SER A 105 -4.77 0.54 2.83
CA SER A 105 -4.88 -0.63 3.70
C SER A 105 -4.17 -0.35 5.03
N ALA A 106 -4.64 -0.96 6.12
CA ALA A 106 -3.97 -0.89 7.41
C ALA A 106 -2.51 -1.40 7.29
N GLY A 107 -1.56 -0.63 7.81
CA GLY A 107 -0.14 -0.92 7.70
C GLY A 107 0.55 -0.11 6.60
N ASN A 108 1.54 -0.71 5.95
CA ASN A 108 2.40 -0.03 4.99
C ASN A 108 1.83 -0.10 3.57
N ASN A 109 1.72 1.05 2.92
CA ASN A 109 1.22 1.21 1.55
C ASN A 109 2.30 1.88 0.70
N ARG A 110 2.37 1.56 -0.60
CA ARG A 110 3.39 2.13 -1.48
C ARG A 110 2.79 3.12 -2.48
N ILE A 111 3.20 4.38 -2.35
CA ILE A 111 2.90 5.44 -3.31
C ILE A 111 4.09 5.58 -4.26
N THR A 112 3.86 5.61 -5.56
CA THR A 112 4.91 5.83 -6.56
C THR A 112 4.64 7.12 -7.31
N ALA A 113 5.58 8.06 -7.24
CA ALA A 113 5.60 9.23 -8.11
C ALA A 113 6.33 8.89 -9.40
N VAL A 114 5.78 9.32 -10.53
CA VAL A 114 6.37 9.15 -11.86
C VAL A 114 6.52 10.52 -12.50
N GLY A 115 7.72 10.78 -13.03
CA GLY A 115 8.01 11.99 -13.78
C GLY A 115 7.11 12.13 -15.01
N PRO A 116 6.75 13.36 -15.41
CA PRO A 116 5.90 13.60 -16.58
C PRO A 116 6.60 13.15 -17.87
N SER A 117 5.84 12.88 -18.94
CA SER A 117 6.41 12.47 -20.23
C SER A 117 7.34 13.52 -20.85
N SER A 118 7.17 14.78 -20.48
CA SER A 118 8.02 15.92 -20.85
C SER A 118 8.23 16.81 -19.62
N ASP A 119 9.38 17.46 -19.51
CA ASP A 119 9.81 18.27 -18.37
C ASP A 119 10.00 17.47 -17.06
N SER A 120 9.76 18.12 -15.91
CA SER A 120 10.04 17.59 -14.58
C SER A 120 8.92 17.81 -13.57
N LEU A 121 8.89 16.93 -12.57
CA LEU A 121 8.10 17.04 -11.35
C LEU A 121 9.04 17.29 -10.18
N ALA A 122 8.87 18.41 -9.48
CA ALA A 122 9.56 18.69 -8.23
C ALA A 122 8.62 18.41 -7.06
N LEU A 123 8.85 17.33 -6.33
CA LEU A 123 8.12 16.96 -5.11
C LEU A 123 8.90 17.42 -3.87
N ARG A 124 8.29 18.30 -3.08
CA ARG A 124 8.89 18.86 -1.85
C ARG A 124 8.50 18.06 -0.62
N ASP A 125 7.25 17.65 -0.55
CA ASP A 125 6.70 16.93 0.60
C ASP A 125 5.57 16.00 0.16
N LEU A 126 5.47 14.86 0.83
CA LEU A 126 4.36 13.91 0.72
C LEU A 126 3.98 13.48 2.12
N ARG A 127 2.89 14.04 2.65
CA ARG A 127 2.48 13.84 4.06
C ARG A 127 1.10 13.22 4.14
N VAL A 128 0.97 12.22 5.01
CA VAL A 128 -0.31 11.56 5.31
C VAL A 128 -0.80 12.07 6.66
N THR A 129 -2.06 12.52 6.73
CA THR A 129 -2.68 12.88 8.01
C THR A 129 -3.23 11.64 8.70
N SER A 130 -3.24 11.63 10.02
CA SER A 130 -3.67 10.46 10.82
C SER A 130 -5.17 10.12 10.77
N GLY A 131 -6.00 10.95 10.13
CA GLY A 131 -7.43 10.72 10.01
C GLY A 131 -7.76 9.67 8.94
N VAL A 132 -8.53 8.65 9.32
CA VAL A 132 -9.09 7.63 8.42
C VAL A 132 -10.60 7.81 8.33
N ASP A 133 -11.11 7.93 7.12
CA ASP A 133 -12.54 8.02 6.82
C ASP A 133 -13.00 6.74 6.13
N THR A 134 -14.03 6.08 6.67
CA THR A 134 -14.61 4.86 6.10
C THR A 134 -15.97 5.11 5.44
N THR A 135 -16.41 6.38 5.36
CA THR A 135 -17.68 6.74 4.74
C THR A 135 -17.68 6.35 3.27
N GLY A 136 -18.69 5.59 2.85
CA GLY A 136 -18.80 5.09 1.48
C GLY A 136 -17.94 3.86 1.16
N ALA A 137 -17.11 3.39 2.09
CA ALA A 137 -16.43 2.11 1.96
C ALA A 137 -17.36 0.96 2.38
N THR A 138 -17.38 -0.10 1.57
CA THR A 138 -18.12 -1.34 1.91
C THR A 138 -17.15 -2.47 2.13
N THR A 139 -17.13 -3.01 3.35
CA THR A 139 -16.33 -4.18 3.71
C THR A 139 -17.12 -5.46 3.46
N TYR A 140 -16.50 -6.44 2.80
CA TYR A 140 -17.05 -7.80 2.63
C TYR A 140 -16.16 -8.78 3.37
N GLN A 141 -16.71 -9.42 4.40
CA GLN A 141 -15.97 -10.42 5.15
C GLN A 141 -15.82 -11.71 4.34
N ALA A 142 -14.63 -12.31 4.37
CA ALA A 142 -14.36 -13.53 3.63
C ALA A 142 -15.24 -14.70 4.14
N GLU A 143 -15.54 -14.77 5.43
CA GLU A 143 -16.35 -15.84 6.02
C GLU A 143 -17.84 -15.79 5.61
N VAL A 144 -18.32 -14.68 5.07
CA VAL A 144 -19.67 -14.58 4.51
C VAL A 144 -19.71 -14.76 3.00
N ALA A 145 -18.56 -14.85 2.33
CA ALA A 145 -18.46 -15.04 0.89
C ALA A 145 -19.00 -16.41 0.44
N THR A 146 -19.43 -16.49 -0.83
CA THR A 146 -19.71 -17.77 -1.47
C THR A 146 -18.41 -18.54 -1.65
N ARG A 147 -18.39 -19.78 -1.14
CA ARG A 147 -17.23 -20.68 -1.20
C ARG A 147 -17.51 -21.86 -2.13
N ALA A 148 -16.49 -22.35 -2.81
CA ALA A 148 -16.54 -23.60 -3.58
C ALA A 148 -15.26 -24.41 -3.37
N GLY A 149 -15.28 -25.68 -3.78
CA GLY A 149 -14.14 -26.59 -3.63
C GLY A 149 -13.78 -26.84 -2.16
N ALA A 150 -12.49 -26.90 -1.86
CA ALA A 150 -11.94 -27.06 -0.52
C ALA A 150 -11.90 -25.75 0.32
N ALA A 151 -12.35 -24.61 -0.21
CA ALA A 151 -12.33 -23.34 0.51
C ALA A 151 -13.16 -23.40 1.81
N ALA A 152 -12.51 -23.16 2.96
CA ALA A 152 -13.12 -23.38 4.28
C ALA A 152 -12.86 -22.21 5.24
N VAL A 153 -13.81 -21.94 6.13
CA VAL A 153 -13.67 -20.93 7.18
C VAL A 153 -12.95 -21.51 8.39
N ALA A 154 -11.98 -20.78 8.92
CA ALA A 154 -11.29 -21.09 10.17
C ALA A 154 -11.25 -19.86 11.09
N ASN A 155 -11.02 -20.08 12.39
CA ASN A 155 -10.91 -19.01 13.37
C ASN A 155 -9.46 -18.50 13.45
N ASN A 156 -9.28 -17.19 13.60
CA ASN A 156 -7.98 -16.56 13.83
C ASN A 156 -8.20 -15.21 14.53
N THR A 157 -7.55 -14.98 15.68
CA THR A 157 -7.71 -13.74 16.45
C THR A 157 -7.04 -12.52 15.81
N TRP A 158 -6.21 -12.72 14.79
CA TRP A 158 -5.53 -11.64 14.06
C TRP A 158 -6.32 -11.14 12.84
N THR A 159 -7.50 -11.69 12.56
CA THR A 159 -8.30 -11.32 11.40
C THR A 159 -9.55 -10.53 11.80
N SER A 160 -10.06 -9.71 10.88
CA SER A 160 -11.35 -9.04 11.06
C SER A 160 -12.44 -10.07 11.33
N GLY A 161 -13.31 -9.82 12.32
CA GLY A 161 -14.36 -10.76 12.69
C GLY A 161 -13.88 -12.08 13.33
N GLY A 162 -12.57 -12.24 13.56
CA GLY A 162 -11.99 -13.43 14.19
C GLY A 162 -11.97 -14.68 13.31
N LYS A 163 -12.24 -14.55 12.01
CA LYS A 163 -12.34 -15.65 11.05
C LYS A 163 -11.61 -15.32 9.73
N TYR A 164 -11.26 -16.35 8.97
CA TYR A 164 -10.71 -16.22 7.62
C TYR A 164 -11.11 -17.40 6.75
N VAL A 165 -10.99 -17.26 5.43
CA VAL A 165 -11.14 -18.37 4.48
C VAL A 165 -9.77 -18.87 4.05
N GLY A 166 -9.50 -20.15 4.26
CA GLY A 166 -8.27 -20.84 3.87
C GLY A 166 -8.49 -21.89 2.78
N SER A 167 -7.45 -22.69 2.53
CA SER A 167 -7.45 -23.81 1.56
C SER A 167 -7.73 -23.42 0.10
N ILE A 168 -7.57 -22.13 -0.24
CA ILE A 168 -7.64 -21.65 -1.62
C ILE A 168 -6.50 -22.27 -2.43
N GLY A 169 -6.85 -22.91 -3.55
CA GLY A 169 -5.90 -23.59 -4.46
C GLY A 169 -5.41 -24.96 -3.98
N ASN A 170 -6.01 -25.54 -2.93
CA ASN A 170 -5.61 -26.85 -2.37
C ASN A 170 -6.56 -28.00 -2.79
N ASP A 171 -7.10 -27.95 -4.00
CA ASP A 171 -7.99 -28.99 -4.53
C ASP A 171 -7.17 -30.18 -5.05
N SER A 172 -7.65 -31.40 -4.82
CA SER A 172 -7.19 -32.57 -5.58
C SER A 172 -7.62 -32.42 -7.05
N GLY A 173 -6.79 -32.88 -7.99
CA GLY A 173 -6.82 -32.51 -9.42
C GLY A 173 -8.13 -32.64 -10.22
N ASP A 174 -9.21 -33.19 -9.65
CA ASP A 174 -10.51 -33.37 -10.30
C ASP A 174 -11.68 -32.57 -9.66
N THR A 175 -11.42 -31.75 -8.64
CA THR A 175 -12.45 -30.93 -7.97
C THR A 175 -12.57 -29.52 -8.54
N SER A 176 -13.79 -28.95 -8.54
CA SER A 176 -14.01 -27.55 -8.90
C SER A 176 -13.05 -26.63 -8.12
N PRO A 177 -12.45 -25.60 -8.75
CA PRO A 177 -11.43 -24.79 -8.11
C PRO A 177 -11.96 -24.08 -6.86
N SER A 178 -11.19 -24.19 -5.79
CA SER A 178 -11.38 -23.50 -4.53
C SER A 178 -11.36 -22.01 -4.76
N ARG A 179 -12.49 -21.37 -4.49
CA ARG A 179 -12.66 -19.93 -4.64
C ARG A 179 -13.45 -19.35 -3.49
N CYS A 180 -13.16 -18.08 -3.22
CA CYS A 180 -13.89 -17.23 -2.30
C CYS A 180 -14.39 -16.03 -3.10
N THR A 181 -15.71 -15.90 -3.25
CA THR A 181 -16.32 -14.83 -4.05
C THR A 181 -17.13 -13.91 -3.13
N PRO A 182 -16.74 -12.62 -2.98
CA PRO A 182 -17.46 -11.67 -2.14
C PRO A 182 -18.93 -11.56 -2.55
N LEU A 183 -19.84 -11.52 -1.57
CA LEU A 183 -21.25 -11.24 -1.82
C LEU A 183 -21.42 -9.73 -2.08
N ARG A 184 -21.67 -9.33 -3.33
CA ARG A 184 -21.96 -7.93 -3.69
C ARG A 184 -23.46 -7.66 -3.47
N PRO A 185 -23.86 -6.47 -2.97
CA PRO A 185 -25.26 -6.08 -2.90
C PRO A 185 -25.88 -6.11 -4.29
N GLY A 186 -27.01 -6.82 -4.43
CA GLY A 186 -27.75 -6.94 -5.70
C GLY A 186 -27.44 -8.20 -6.53
N ALA A 187 -26.57 -9.09 -6.09
CA ALA A 187 -26.43 -10.42 -6.68
C ALA A 187 -27.26 -11.44 -5.88
N THR A 188 -28.53 -11.60 -6.26
CA THR A 188 -29.35 -12.78 -5.92
C THR A 188 -29.17 -13.86 -6.96
#